data_AF-F8AAM8-F1
#
_entry.id   AF-F8AAM8-F1
#
_cell.length_a   1.000
_cell.length_b   1.000
_cell.length_c   1.000
_cell.angle_alpha   90.00
_cell.angle_beta   90.00
_cell.angle_gamma   90.00
#
_symmetry.space_group_name_H-M   'P 1'
#
loop_
_entity.id
_entity.type
_entity.pdbx_description
1 polymer ?
#
loop_
_entity_poly.entity_id
_entity_poly.type
_entity_poly.pdbx_seq_one_letter_code
_entity_poly.pdbx_strand_id
1 'polypeptide(L)'
;MKTLSSWALKHLLPLLSETVSPLLPVKFKLSAEDGHLPLKFNGEKIAYLQFDPLPPEEELKKWQSLLLAYFEQTLYLLVKERFIKERPGPEFLKRELEKRKLTGFLLKLNKSVTLPEKVYALSTKIYFVPAEEIKPRSFLKSLWQEGIEFSAISCLLTSPDDVKQALETLLLSENFGFCWLTEKGEDYFPVSVIFEHRAFFKKLLKEANGHILVWAKGPRDSLNCLLKKAKGNLFLSENEAIFVLTESIDNLTTLLSSLSLRAGVRPPKKTSSPLKELWAAFEHAKRLPHEKPVVFEPYSLHVLGDVLLDMGDLFGALKCYLEAEAETPQPVELLNSLAYIYLELRDFEKSEKALRRAISISPKDPMLHYNLGLFLQKIGKNPLAALEKAYSLAPSEAIFAESLASHLTKDNSWAKVKDILENLAISNKGKLLLAKAYYELGELDKAFEMFRSLANEEPQNLEVLGYLALLYIQLKGEFEVAEAVISQLNTSDSLKSLAENIRFFLEARA
;
A
#
# COMPACT_ATOMS: atom_id res chain seq x y z
N MET A 1 -35.33 -5.36 -3.29
CA MET A 1 -35.40 -5.08 -1.85
C MET A 1 -36.47 -5.96 -1.20
N LYS A 2 -36.42 -7.29 -1.42
CA LYS A 2 -37.36 -8.22 -0.80
C LYS A 2 -36.72 -8.73 0.49
N THR A 3 -37.43 -8.53 1.60
CA THR A 3 -37.04 -8.73 3.01
C THR A 3 -36.22 -7.59 3.62
N LEU A 4 -36.84 -6.87 4.56
CA LEU A 4 -36.14 -6.07 5.56
C LEU A 4 -35.13 -6.99 6.24
N SER A 5 -33.87 -6.56 6.32
CA SER A 5 -32.82 -7.34 6.98
C SER A 5 -33.17 -7.58 8.46
N SER A 6 -32.65 -8.66 9.05
CA SER A 6 -32.78 -8.95 10.50
C SER A 6 -32.47 -7.74 11.38
N TRP A 7 -31.56 -6.87 10.93
CA TRP A 7 -31.21 -5.62 11.58
C TRP A 7 -32.37 -4.61 11.64
N ALA A 8 -33.09 -4.43 10.53
CA ALA A 8 -34.23 -3.50 10.48
C ALA A 8 -35.36 -3.96 11.41
N LEU A 9 -35.60 -5.27 11.46
CA LEU A 9 -36.57 -5.84 12.40
C LEU A 9 -36.19 -5.57 13.86
N LYS A 10 -34.89 -5.61 14.19
CA LYS A 10 -34.39 -5.44 15.55
C LYS A 10 -34.30 -3.97 16.00
N HIS A 11 -34.05 -3.04 15.07
CA HIS A 11 -33.67 -1.66 15.41
C HIS A 11 -34.58 -0.56 14.84
N LEU A 12 -35.33 -0.82 13.77
CA LEU A 12 -36.26 0.18 13.19
C LEU A 12 -37.70 -0.02 13.65
N LEU A 13 -38.16 -1.27 13.79
CA LEU A 13 -39.53 -1.55 14.25
C LEU A 13 -39.88 -0.94 15.63
N PRO A 14 -38.98 -0.95 16.64
CA PRO A 14 -39.29 -0.33 17.93
C PRO A 14 -39.52 1.18 17.81
N LEU A 15 -38.68 1.89 17.05
CA LEU A 15 -38.79 3.34 16.84
C LEU A 15 -40.06 3.70 16.05
N LEU A 16 -40.39 2.91 15.03
CA LEU A 16 -41.66 3.06 14.30
C LEU A 16 -42.85 2.88 15.24
N SER A 17 -42.78 1.90 16.14
CA SER A 17 -43.84 1.65 17.12
C SER A 17 -44.06 2.88 18.00
N GLU A 18 -42.99 3.50 18.49
CA GLU A 18 -43.06 4.73 19.30
C GLU A 18 -43.65 5.92 18.54
N THR A 19 -43.38 6.05 17.24
CA THR A 19 -43.94 7.16 16.43
C THR A 19 -45.41 6.98 16.07
N VAL A 20 -45.85 5.74 15.86
CA VAL A 20 -47.24 5.43 15.51
C VAL A 20 -48.10 5.32 16.78
N SER A 21 -47.50 4.96 17.93
CA SER A 21 -48.20 4.73 19.20
C SER A 21 -49.16 5.85 19.61
N PRO A 22 -48.80 7.14 19.47
CA PRO A 22 -49.66 8.26 19.89
C PRO A 22 -50.87 8.48 18.99
N LEU A 23 -50.89 7.90 17.78
CA LEU A 23 -51.95 8.12 16.80
C LEU A 23 -53.16 7.20 17.01
N LEU A 24 -53.05 6.21 17.90
CA LEU A 24 -54.08 5.19 18.10
C LEU A 24 -54.63 5.22 19.53
N PRO A 25 -55.96 5.13 19.69
CA PRO A 25 -56.62 5.12 21.00
C PRO A 25 -56.57 3.76 21.71
N VAL A 26 -55.99 2.74 21.08
CA VAL A 26 -55.85 1.37 21.60
C VAL A 26 -54.38 0.99 21.69
N LYS A 27 -54.03 0.08 22.62
CA LYS A 27 -52.68 -0.45 22.68
C LYS A 27 -52.42 -1.35 21.46
N PHE A 28 -51.25 -1.19 20.87
CA PHE A 28 -50.81 -2.04 19.77
C PHE A 28 -49.29 -2.18 19.80
N LYS A 29 -48.79 -3.15 19.03
CA LYS A 29 -47.36 -3.32 18.76
C LYS A 29 -47.11 -3.67 17.28
N LEU A 30 -45.98 -3.22 16.76
CA LEU A 30 -45.48 -3.67 15.46
C LEU A 30 -44.70 -4.97 15.63
N SER A 31 -44.98 -5.96 14.77
CA SER A 31 -44.30 -7.26 14.74
C SER A 31 -43.89 -7.66 13.32
N ALA A 32 -42.87 -8.50 13.23
CA ALA A 32 -42.49 -9.18 11.99
C ALA A 32 -43.33 -10.45 11.75
N GLU A 33 -43.94 -10.98 12.80
CA GLU A 33 -44.79 -12.17 12.78
C GLU A 33 -46.22 -11.80 12.36
N ASP A 34 -46.94 -12.74 11.77
CA ASP A 34 -48.32 -12.55 11.33
C ASP A 34 -49.18 -11.95 12.46
N GLY A 35 -50.01 -10.96 12.10
CA GLY A 35 -50.82 -10.19 13.04
C GLY A 35 -52.13 -9.75 12.43
N HIS A 36 -52.89 -8.95 13.18
CA HIS A 36 -54.25 -8.58 12.81
C HIS A 36 -54.32 -7.71 11.54
N LEU A 37 -53.31 -6.88 11.26
CA LEU A 37 -53.27 -6.04 10.07
C LEU A 37 -51.88 -6.02 9.38
N PRO A 38 -51.75 -6.49 8.13
CA PRO A 38 -50.48 -6.42 7.39
C PRO A 38 -50.20 -5.01 6.88
N LEU A 39 -49.00 -4.50 7.15
CA LEU A 39 -48.46 -3.29 6.55
C LEU A 39 -47.69 -3.65 5.28
N LYS A 40 -48.02 -2.97 4.18
CA LYS A 40 -47.40 -3.18 2.87
C LYS A 40 -46.66 -1.94 2.42
N PHE A 41 -45.57 -2.13 1.69
CA PHE A 41 -44.84 -1.09 0.99
C PHE A 41 -44.66 -1.51 -0.47
N ASN A 42 -45.11 -0.69 -1.42
CA ASN A 42 -45.12 -1.01 -2.86
C ASN A 42 -45.75 -2.38 -3.18
N GLY A 43 -46.80 -2.76 -2.44
CA GLY A 43 -47.52 -4.02 -2.62
C GLY A 43 -46.94 -5.24 -1.87
N GLU A 44 -45.74 -5.15 -1.30
CA GLU A 44 -45.12 -6.22 -0.52
C GLU A 44 -45.39 -6.05 0.98
N LYS A 45 -45.71 -7.15 1.68
CA LYS A 45 -45.90 -7.13 3.15
C LYS A 45 -44.54 -7.00 3.83
N ILE A 46 -44.43 -6.05 4.77
CA ILE A 46 -43.17 -5.75 5.45
C ILE A 46 -43.23 -5.81 6.97
N ALA A 47 -44.42 -5.68 7.56
CA ALA A 47 -44.65 -5.84 9.01
C ALA A 47 -46.14 -6.10 9.28
N TYR A 48 -46.48 -6.39 10.53
CA TYR A 48 -47.85 -6.53 11.01
C TYR A 48 -48.09 -5.65 12.24
N LEU A 49 -49.29 -5.06 12.30
CA LEU A 49 -49.81 -4.41 13.50
C LEU A 49 -50.65 -5.42 14.29
N GLN A 50 -50.30 -5.59 15.56
CA GLN A 50 -51.03 -6.40 16.53
C GLN A 50 -51.70 -5.47 17.54
N PHE A 51 -53.03 -5.49 17.58
CA PHE A 51 -53.86 -4.71 18.49
C PHE A 51 -54.23 -5.52 19.74
N ASP A 52 -54.39 -4.83 20.88
CA ASP A 52 -54.90 -5.40 22.12
C ASP A 52 -55.70 -4.34 22.92
N PRO A 53 -57.04 -4.41 22.99
CA PRO A 53 -57.94 -5.36 22.33
C PRO A 53 -58.15 -5.06 20.83
N LEU A 54 -58.70 -6.02 20.08
CA LEU A 54 -59.00 -5.86 18.66
C LEU A 54 -60.16 -4.85 18.45
N PRO A 55 -59.97 -3.76 17.67
CA PRO A 55 -61.02 -2.78 17.43
C PRO A 55 -62.08 -3.28 16.43
N PRO A 56 -63.28 -2.67 16.39
CA PRO A 56 -64.32 -2.99 15.42
C PRO A 56 -63.86 -2.79 13.97
N GLU A 57 -64.41 -3.59 13.04
CA GLU A 57 -63.98 -3.61 11.63
C GLU A 57 -64.11 -2.24 10.93
N GLU A 58 -65.13 -1.45 11.28
CA GLU A 58 -65.33 -0.11 10.72
C GLU A 58 -64.27 0.89 11.17
N GLU A 59 -63.79 0.79 12.42
CA GLU A 59 -62.68 1.61 12.91
C GLU A 59 -61.37 1.16 12.26
N LEU A 60 -61.13 -0.16 12.16
CA LEU A 60 -59.94 -0.72 11.50
C LEU A 60 -59.78 -0.17 10.08
N LYS A 61 -60.84 -0.08 9.29
CA LYS A 61 -60.80 0.47 7.91
C LYS A 61 -60.45 1.96 7.87
N LYS A 62 -60.95 2.75 8.83
CA LYS A 62 -60.62 4.19 8.94
C LYS A 62 -59.14 4.38 9.28
N TRP A 63 -58.64 3.66 10.29
CA TRP A 63 -57.25 3.71 10.71
C TRP A 63 -56.30 3.15 9.65
N GLN A 64 -56.70 2.09 8.95
CA GLN A 64 -55.87 1.44 7.94
C GLN A 64 -55.37 2.42 6.88
N SER A 65 -56.23 3.29 6.37
CA SER A 65 -55.87 4.26 5.32
C SER A 65 -54.86 5.29 5.81
N LEU A 66 -55.08 5.82 7.03
CA LEU A 66 -54.22 6.80 7.68
C LEU A 66 -52.87 6.20 8.08
N LEU A 67 -52.87 4.99 8.65
CA LEU A 67 -51.67 4.28 9.06
C LEU A 67 -50.81 3.88 7.87
N LEU A 68 -51.41 3.44 6.75
CA LEU A 68 -50.66 3.14 5.54
C LEU A 68 -49.95 4.39 4.99
N ALA A 69 -50.67 5.52 4.88
CA ALA A 69 -50.08 6.77 4.41
C ALA A 69 -48.94 7.26 5.31
N TYR A 70 -49.14 7.21 6.63
CA TYR A 70 -48.14 7.65 7.59
C TYR A 70 -46.93 6.70 7.65
N PHE A 71 -47.16 5.39 7.58
CA PHE A 71 -46.10 4.39 7.60
C PHE A 71 -45.26 4.44 6.33
N GLU A 72 -45.86 4.60 5.14
CA GLU A 72 -45.12 4.76 3.88
C GLU A 72 -44.22 6.00 3.90
N GLN A 73 -44.73 7.14 4.37
CA GLN A 73 -43.94 8.38 4.46
C GLN A 73 -42.87 8.30 5.55
N THR A 74 -43.22 7.83 6.74
CA THR A 74 -42.32 7.81 7.91
C THR A 74 -41.25 6.73 7.78
N LEU A 75 -41.59 5.54 7.25
CA LEU A 75 -40.60 4.51 6.96
C LEU A 75 -39.65 4.97 5.85
N TYR A 76 -40.17 5.59 4.78
CA TYR A 76 -39.32 6.16 3.75
C TYR A 76 -38.37 7.21 4.33
N LEU A 77 -38.86 8.12 5.18
CA LEU A 77 -38.03 9.14 5.83
C LEU A 77 -37.03 8.55 6.82
N LEU A 78 -37.41 7.59 7.67
CA LEU A 78 -36.52 6.92 8.62
C LEU A 78 -35.46 6.06 7.92
N VAL A 79 -35.85 5.32 6.89
CA VAL A 79 -34.91 4.56 6.04
C VAL A 79 -33.99 5.53 5.34
N LYS A 80 -34.50 6.61 4.73
CA LYS A 80 -33.67 7.62 4.07
C LYS A 80 -32.71 8.29 5.05
N GLU A 81 -33.18 8.76 6.19
CA GLU A 81 -32.39 9.47 7.19
C GLU A 81 -31.33 8.55 7.82
N ARG A 82 -31.69 7.31 8.14
CA ARG A 82 -30.77 6.35 8.78
C ARG A 82 -29.81 5.71 7.77
N PHE A 83 -30.24 5.44 6.55
CA PHE A 83 -29.36 5.01 5.46
C PHE A 83 -28.40 6.14 5.05
N ILE A 84 -28.80 7.41 5.12
CA ILE A 84 -27.89 8.55 4.97
C ILE A 84 -26.91 8.65 6.15
N LYS A 85 -27.33 8.33 7.38
CA LYS A 85 -26.44 8.30 8.56
C LYS A 85 -25.44 7.14 8.55
N GLU A 86 -25.86 5.95 8.10
CA GLU A 86 -25.06 4.71 8.14
C GLU A 86 -24.33 4.42 6.82
N ARG A 87 -24.77 5.00 5.69
CA ARG A 87 -24.11 4.96 4.38
C ARG A 87 -24.01 6.38 3.81
N PRO A 88 -23.11 7.19 4.37
CA PRO A 88 -23.03 8.59 4.03
C PRO A 88 -22.62 8.83 2.58
N GLY A 89 -23.51 9.45 1.81
CA GLY A 89 -23.22 9.92 0.45
C GLY A 89 -22.21 11.09 0.43
N PRO A 90 -21.93 11.69 -0.74
CA PRO A 90 -20.88 12.70 -0.91
C PRO A 90 -21.02 13.93 0.02
N GLU A 91 -22.26 14.27 0.41
CA GLU A 91 -22.56 15.38 1.31
C GLU A 91 -22.04 15.17 2.75
N PHE A 92 -21.82 13.93 3.16
CA PHE A 92 -21.21 13.66 4.47
C PHE A 92 -19.77 14.14 4.53
N LEU A 93 -18.96 13.89 3.49
CA LEU A 93 -17.59 14.38 3.46
C LEU A 93 -17.58 15.90 3.54
N LYS A 94 -18.48 16.58 2.81
CA LYS A 94 -18.60 18.03 2.90
C LYS A 94 -18.89 18.50 4.33
N ARG A 95 -19.85 17.88 5.02
CA ARG A 95 -20.20 18.23 6.42
C ARG A 95 -19.09 17.91 7.42
N GLU A 96 -18.37 16.81 7.24
CA GLU A 96 -17.26 16.46 8.14
C GLU A 96 -16.03 17.35 7.89
N LEU A 97 -15.83 17.82 6.66
CA LEU A 97 -14.80 18.80 6.32
C LEU A 97 -15.02 20.17 6.93
N GLU A 98 -16.28 20.56 7.22
CA GLU A 98 -16.58 21.76 8.00
C GLU A 98 -16.05 21.68 9.45
N LYS A 99 -15.81 20.47 9.97
CA LYS A 99 -15.39 20.25 11.36
C LYS A 99 -13.92 19.91 11.50
N ARG A 100 -13.38 19.11 10.57
CA ARG A 100 -12.01 18.61 10.62
C ARG A 100 -11.48 18.30 9.23
N LYS A 101 -10.16 18.36 9.11
CA LYS A 101 -9.46 17.83 7.93
C LYS A 101 -9.55 16.31 7.96
N LEU A 102 -9.73 15.69 6.79
CA LEU A 102 -9.81 14.24 6.67
C LEU A 102 -8.65 13.74 5.83
N THR A 103 -7.98 12.70 6.33
CA THR A 103 -6.95 11.97 5.59
C THR A 103 -7.42 10.57 5.31
N GLY A 104 -7.19 10.07 4.10
CA GLY A 104 -7.69 8.76 3.73
C GLY A 104 -7.51 8.43 2.28
N PHE A 105 -8.31 7.47 1.83
CA PHE A 105 -8.27 6.94 0.48
C PHE A 105 -9.63 7.01 -0.17
N LEU A 106 -9.66 7.49 -1.39
CA LEU A 106 -10.82 7.34 -2.25
C LEU A 106 -10.64 6.06 -3.07
N LEU A 107 -11.57 5.12 -2.90
CA LEU A 107 -11.52 3.77 -3.43
C LEU A 107 -12.66 3.55 -4.41
N LYS A 108 -12.35 3.07 -5.61
CA LYS A 108 -13.32 2.60 -6.59
C LYS A 108 -13.22 1.08 -6.73
N LEU A 109 -14.34 0.39 -6.56
CA LEU A 109 -14.42 -1.07 -6.73
C LEU A 109 -15.10 -1.42 -8.05
N ASN A 110 -14.59 -2.45 -8.73
CA ASN A 110 -15.19 -2.92 -9.99
C ASN A 110 -16.52 -3.66 -9.77
N LYS A 111 -16.68 -4.29 -8.60
CA LYS A 111 -17.87 -5.06 -8.17
C LYS A 111 -18.33 -4.61 -6.77
N SER A 112 -19.59 -4.88 -6.44
CA SER A 112 -20.12 -4.62 -5.11
C SER A 112 -19.55 -5.63 -4.12
N VAL A 113 -18.93 -5.13 -3.04
CA VAL A 113 -18.32 -5.93 -1.98
C VAL A 113 -18.86 -5.47 -0.63
N THR A 114 -18.97 -6.38 0.33
CA THR A 114 -19.27 -6.03 1.72
C THR A 114 -18.02 -5.41 2.34
N LEU A 115 -18.07 -4.11 2.64
CA LEU A 115 -16.96 -3.39 3.24
C LEU A 115 -17.16 -3.22 4.76
N PRO A 116 -16.08 -3.04 5.53
CA PRO A 116 -16.17 -2.75 6.96
C PRO A 116 -17.05 -1.52 7.25
N GLU A 117 -17.69 -1.48 8.41
CA GLU A 117 -18.59 -0.37 8.82
C GLU A 117 -17.92 1.02 8.81
N LYS A 118 -16.59 1.06 8.93
CA LYS A 118 -15.77 2.28 8.93
C LYS A 118 -15.37 2.76 7.52
N VAL A 119 -15.92 2.15 6.47
CA VAL A 119 -15.74 2.59 5.08
C VAL A 119 -17.00 3.31 4.59
N TYR A 120 -16.84 4.55 4.15
CA TYR A 120 -17.95 5.42 3.79
C TYR A 120 -18.31 5.29 2.30
N ALA A 121 -19.55 4.92 1.99
CA ALA A 121 -20.00 4.74 0.61
C ALA A 121 -20.49 6.05 -0.02
N LEU A 122 -19.68 6.65 -0.90
CA LEU A 122 -20.04 7.88 -1.62
C LEU A 122 -20.95 7.61 -2.84
N SER A 123 -20.81 6.43 -3.45
CA SER A 123 -21.71 5.95 -4.51
C SER A 123 -21.76 4.43 -4.53
N THR A 124 -22.39 3.83 -5.54
CA THR A 124 -22.49 2.37 -5.70
C THR A 124 -21.13 1.66 -5.84
N LYS A 125 -20.10 2.37 -6.31
CA LYS A 125 -18.77 1.82 -6.56
C LYS A 125 -17.63 2.64 -5.94
N ILE A 126 -17.92 3.79 -5.34
CA ILE A 126 -16.92 4.71 -4.81
C ILE A 126 -17.09 4.83 -3.30
N TYR A 127 -15.98 4.70 -2.60
CA TYR A 127 -15.90 4.64 -1.16
C TYR A 127 -14.77 5.53 -0.64
N PHE A 128 -14.92 6.08 0.55
CA PHE A 128 -13.86 6.77 1.26
C PHE A 128 -13.44 5.95 2.48
N VAL A 129 -12.13 5.68 2.57
CA VAL A 129 -11.50 4.91 3.65
C VAL A 129 -10.67 5.87 4.50
N PRO A 130 -11.14 6.28 5.69
CA PRO A 130 -10.42 7.19 6.56
C PRO A 130 -9.16 6.51 7.14
N ALA A 131 -8.01 7.18 7.06
CA ALA A 131 -6.73 6.63 7.52
C ALA A 131 -6.64 6.48 9.04
N GLU A 132 -7.40 7.29 9.78
CA GLU A 132 -7.48 7.27 11.25
C GLU A 132 -8.24 6.06 11.78
N GLU A 133 -9.21 5.53 11.02
CA GLU A 133 -10.11 4.48 11.52
C GLU A 133 -9.74 3.08 11.02
N ILE A 134 -9.09 3.00 9.85
CA ILE A 134 -8.63 1.77 9.22
C ILE A 134 -7.20 2.00 8.74
N LYS A 135 -6.27 1.07 9.02
CA LYS A 135 -4.92 1.05 8.41
C LYS A 135 -5.05 0.80 6.90
N PRO A 136 -4.97 1.82 6.02
CA PRO A 136 -5.50 1.68 4.66
C PRO A 136 -4.69 0.71 3.81
N ARG A 137 -3.36 0.70 3.98
CA ARG A 137 -2.47 -0.25 3.29
C ARG A 137 -2.85 -1.70 3.58
N SER A 138 -3.11 -2.03 4.85
CA SER A 138 -3.53 -3.37 5.25
C SER A 138 -4.90 -3.74 4.67
N PHE A 139 -5.82 -2.78 4.60
CA PHE A 139 -7.15 -2.98 4.03
C PHE A 139 -7.11 -3.19 2.51
N LEU A 140 -6.38 -2.36 1.77
CA LEU A 140 -6.22 -2.55 0.32
C LEU A 140 -5.54 -3.89 0.01
N LYS A 141 -4.60 -4.32 0.86
CA LYS A 141 -3.97 -5.64 0.79
C LYS A 141 -4.93 -6.79 0.99
N SER A 142 -5.89 -6.69 1.91
CA SER A 142 -6.89 -7.75 2.09
C SER A 142 -7.81 -7.87 0.89
N LEU A 143 -8.21 -6.75 0.27
CA LEU A 143 -9.03 -6.79 -0.96
C LEU A 143 -8.35 -7.57 -2.09
N TRP A 144 -7.02 -7.42 -2.24
CA TRP A 144 -6.27 -8.14 -3.26
C TRP A 144 -6.08 -9.62 -2.92
N GLN A 145 -5.90 -9.96 -1.64
CA GLN A 145 -5.90 -11.35 -1.18
C GLN A 145 -7.24 -12.05 -1.49
N GLU A 146 -8.32 -11.29 -1.54
CA GLU A 146 -9.65 -11.74 -1.98
C GLU A 146 -9.86 -11.68 -3.50
N GLY A 147 -8.87 -11.22 -4.27
CA GLY A 147 -8.95 -11.12 -5.73
C GLY A 147 -9.86 -9.99 -6.23
N ILE A 148 -10.09 -8.96 -5.41
CA ILE A 148 -10.94 -7.82 -5.74
C ILE A 148 -10.11 -6.76 -6.45
N GLU A 149 -10.50 -6.43 -7.68
CA GLU A 149 -9.93 -5.29 -8.40
C GLU A 149 -10.51 -3.96 -7.89
N PHE A 150 -9.61 -3.02 -7.65
CA PHE A 150 -9.95 -1.68 -7.22
C PHE A 150 -8.96 -0.65 -7.76
N SER A 151 -9.37 0.62 -7.76
CA SER A 151 -8.49 1.78 -7.91
C SER A 151 -8.57 2.63 -6.67
N ALA A 152 -7.43 3.07 -6.15
CA ALA A 152 -7.37 3.89 -4.96
C ALA A 152 -6.50 5.12 -5.22
N ILE A 153 -6.83 6.24 -4.58
CA ILE A 153 -5.94 7.40 -4.48
C ILE A 153 -5.84 7.84 -3.03
N SER A 154 -4.67 8.29 -2.61
CA SER A 154 -4.52 8.98 -1.33
C SER A 154 -5.08 10.38 -1.49
N CYS A 155 -5.83 10.85 -0.51
CA CYS A 155 -6.29 12.23 -0.49
C CYS A 155 -6.24 12.83 0.91
N LEU A 156 -5.79 14.08 0.96
CA LEU A 156 -5.98 14.99 2.07
C LEU A 156 -7.13 15.91 1.67
N LEU A 157 -8.24 15.81 2.38
CA LEU A 157 -9.42 16.62 2.15
C LEU A 157 -9.47 17.69 3.24
N THR A 158 -9.46 18.96 2.81
CA THR A 158 -9.51 20.17 3.64
C THR A 158 -10.68 21.07 3.29
N SER A 159 -11.20 20.96 2.06
CA SER A 159 -12.33 21.72 1.54
C SER A 159 -13.31 20.84 0.75
N PRO A 160 -14.58 21.24 0.61
CA PRO A 160 -15.52 20.54 -0.28
C PRO A 160 -15.04 20.40 -1.74
N ASP A 161 -14.25 21.36 -2.23
CA ASP A 161 -13.68 21.31 -3.58
C ASP A 161 -12.63 20.19 -3.72
N ASP A 162 -11.91 19.86 -2.65
CA ASP A 162 -10.93 18.78 -2.62
C ASP A 162 -11.61 17.42 -2.87
N VAL A 163 -12.87 17.25 -2.44
CA VAL A 163 -13.65 16.02 -2.69
C VAL A 163 -13.89 15.86 -4.19
N LYS A 164 -14.22 16.95 -4.88
CA LYS A 164 -14.42 16.95 -6.33
C LYS A 164 -13.11 16.67 -7.04
N GLN A 165 -12.03 17.34 -6.64
CA GLN A 165 -10.70 17.11 -7.21
C GLN A 165 -10.27 15.65 -7.03
N ALA A 166 -10.43 15.08 -5.83
CA ALA A 166 -10.12 13.67 -5.55
C ALA A 166 -10.95 12.71 -6.42
N LEU A 167 -12.26 12.93 -6.56
CA LEU A 167 -13.10 12.13 -7.45
C LEU A 167 -12.64 12.21 -8.90
N GLU A 168 -12.25 13.40 -9.38
CA GLU A 168 -11.70 13.56 -10.71
C GLU A 168 -10.33 12.88 -10.87
N THR A 169 -9.45 12.95 -9.86
CA THR A 169 -8.15 12.26 -9.84
C THR A 169 -8.32 10.74 -9.92
N LEU A 170 -9.30 10.20 -9.19
CA LEU A 170 -9.64 8.77 -9.22
C LEU A 170 -10.14 8.30 -10.59
N LEU A 171 -10.86 9.16 -11.32
CA LEU A 171 -11.28 8.84 -12.69
C LEU A 171 -10.11 8.92 -13.68
N LEU A 172 -9.18 9.85 -13.46
CA LEU A 172 -7.99 9.96 -14.28
C LEU A 172 -7.05 8.77 -14.06
N SER A 173 -6.87 8.30 -12.82
CA SER A 173 -6.02 7.14 -12.47
C SER A 173 -6.40 5.85 -13.22
N GLU A 174 -7.64 5.73 -13.69
CA GLU A 174 -8.06 4.60 -14.54
C GLU A 174 -7.35 4.59 -15.90
N ASN A 175 -7.11 5.77 -16.51
CA ASN A 175 -6.38 5.87 -17.79
C ASN A 175 -4.89 5.53 -17.66
N PHE A 176 -4.40 5.64 -16.43
CA PHE A 176 -3.04 5.38 -16.04
C PHE A 176 -2.77 3.92 -15.67
N GLY A 177 -3.81 3.19 -15.27
CA GLY A 177 -3.71 1.77 -14.95
C GLY A 177 -2.95 1.43 -13.67
N PHE A 178 -2.69 2.43 -12.80
CA PHE A 178 -2.10 2.25 -11.46
C PHE A 178 -3.06 2.71 -10.36
N CYS A 179 -2.92 2.14 -9.17
CA CYS A 179 -3.93 2.17 -8.13
C CYS A 179 -3.30 2.56 -6.81
N TRP A 180 -2.82 3.81 -6.67
CA TRP A 180 -2.50 4.49 -5.42
C TRP A 180 -1.58 5.67 -5.73
N LEU A 181 -2.16 6.85 -5.94
CA LEU A 181 -1.41 8.10 -5.98
C LEU A 181 -1.18 8.58 -4.53
N THR A 182 0.04 8.43 -4.02
CA THR A 182 0.52 9.12 -2.80
C THR A 182 0.97 10.55 -3.15
N GLU A 183 1.25 11.39 -2.15
CA GLU A 183 2.03 12.63 -2.35
C GLU A 183 3.33 12.38 -3.13
N LYS A 184 4.04 11.28 -2.82
CA LYS A 184 5.23 10.86 -3.60
C LYS A 184 4.93 10.61 -5.08
N GLY A 185 3.69 10.29 -5.45
CA GLY A 185 3.30 10.03 -6.83
C GLY A 185 3.25 11.31 -7.67
N GLU A 186 2.97 12.46 -7.04
CA GLU A 186 3.02 13.78 -7.72
C GLU A 186 4.45 14.14 -8.16
N ASP A 187 5.46 13.71 -7.41
CA ASP A 187 6.87 13.89 -7.78
C ASP A 187 7.25 13.17 -9.08
N TYR A 188 6.57 12.06 -9.38
CA TYR A 188 6.79 11.29 -10.60
C TYR A 188 5.85 11.70 -11.73
N PHE A 189 4.73 12.34 -11.40
CA PHE A 189 3.68 12.62 -12.36
C PHE A 189 2.97 13.96 -12.09
N PRO A 190 3.12 14.98 -12.96
CA PRO A 190 2.50 16.28 -12.78
C PRO A 190 1.02 16.23 -13.11
N VAL A 191 0.24 15.62 -12.21
CA VAL A 191 -1.22 15.46 -12.32
C VAL A 191 -1.90 16.82 -12.57
N SER A 192 -1.35 17.91 -12.02
CA SER A 192 -1.77 19.29 -12.25
C SER A 192 -1.85 19.69 -13.73
N VAL A 193 -0.82 19.36 -14.53
CA VAL A 193 -0.76 19.68 -15.96
C VAL A 193 -1.90 18.99 -16.73
N ILE A 194 -2.26 17.77 -16.33
CA ILE A 194 -3.36 17.05 -16.95
C ILE A 194 -4.72 17.58 -16.54
N PHE A 195 -4.85 18.05 -15.30
CA PHE A 195 -6.07 18.73 -14.87
C PHE A 195 -6.30 20.02 -15.65
N GLU A 196 -5.26 20.85 -15.80
CA GLU A 196 -5.30 22.09 -16.58
C GLU A 196 -5.73 21.84 -18.03
N HIS A 197 -5.31 20.72 -18.62
CA HIS A 197 -5.57 20.38 -20.02
C HIS A 197 -6.49 19.18 -20.24
N ARG A 198 -7.38 18.89 -19.28
CA ARG A 198 -8.21 17.66 -19.25
C ARG A 198 -9.05 17.40 -20.50
N ALA A 199 -9.58 18.45 -21.11
CA ALA A 199 -10.43 18.33 -22.30
C ALA A 199 -9.62 17.81 -23.50
N PHE A 200 -8.38 18.31 -23.62
CA PHE A 200 -7.43 17.84 -24.61
C PHE A 200 -7.03 16.40 -24.35
N PHE A 201 -6.60 16.04 -23.13
CA PHE A 201 -6.21 14.67 -22.81
C PHE A 201 -7.36 13.68 -23.04
N LYS A 202 -8.60 14.02 -22.66
CA LYS A 202 -9.77 13.17 -22.95
C LYS A 202 -10.03 13.01 -24.45
N LYS A 203 -9.87 14.09 -25.24
CA LYS A 203 -10.01 14.05 -26.69
C LYS A 203 -8.92 13.17 -27.31
N LEU A 204 -7.68 13.39 -26.91
CA LEU A 204 -6.52 12.61 -27.34
C LEU A 204 -6.68 11.12 -27.00
N LEU A 205 -7.05 10.78 -25.76
CA LEU A 205 -7.28 9.38 -25.36
C LEU A 205 -8.37 8.70 -26.21
N LYS A 206 -9.34 9.45 -26.74
CA LYS A 206 -10.38 8.95 -27.65
C LYS A 206 -9.93 8.87 -29.11
N GLU A 207 -9.10 9.82 -29.54
CA GLU A 207 -8.72 10.04 -30.95
C GLU A 207 -7.33 9.47 -31.32
N ALA A 208 -6.54 8.96 -30.36
CA ALA A 208 -5.14 8.57 -30.50
C ALA A 208 -4.83 7.35 -31.40
N ASN A 209 -5.55 7.18 -32.50
CA ASN A 209 -5.04 6.42 -33.63
C ASN A 209 -4.09 7.33 -34.42
N GLY A 210 -2.79 7.00 -34.44
CA GLY A 210 -1.81 7.65 -35.33
C GLY A 210 -0.93 8.75 -34.73
N HIS A 211 -0.98 9.00 -33.43
CA HIS A 211 -0.12 9.99 -32.75
C HIS A 211 0.94 9.35 -31.86
N ILE A 212 2.16 9.90 -31.89
CA ILE A 212 3.26 9.55 -30.98
C ILE A 212 3.19 10.47 -29.77
N LEU A 213 3.15 9.88 -28.58
CA LEU A 213 3.23 10.64 -27.34
C LEU A 213 4.67 10.64 -26.84
N VAL A 214 5.12 11.78 -26.34
CA VAL A 214 6.45 11.92 -25.78
C VAL A 214 6.39 12.69 -24.49
N TRP A 215 7.16 12.22 -23.52
CA TRP A 215 7.48 12.96 -22.32
C TRP A 215 8.98 13.16 -22.27
N ALA A 216 9.43 14.42 -22.21
CA ALA A 216 10.83 14.77 -22.11
C ALA A 216 11.12 15.63 -20.87
N LYS A 217 12.32 15.46 -20.31
CA LYS A 217 12.86 16.28 -19.22
C LYS A 217 14.30 16.68 -19.53
N GLY A 218 14.63 17.94 -19.30
CA GLY A 218 15.97 18.48 -19.49
C GLY A 218 15.99 20.01 -19.59
N PRO A 219 17.11 20.61 -20.02
CA PRO A 219 17.29 22.06 -20.04
C PRO A 219 16.22 22.77 -20.86
N ARG A 220 15.76 23.94 -20.37
CA ARG A 220 14.70 24.73 -21.01
C ARG A 220 15.01 25.07 -22.46
N ASP A 221 16.27 25.32 -22.81
CA ASP A 221 16.69 25.59 -24.18
C ASP A 221 16.53 24.38 -25.11
N SER A 222 16.85 23.18 -24.62
CA SER A 222 16.64 21.93 -25.36
C SER A 222 15.15 21.66 -25.57
N LEU A 223 14.31 21.91 -24.56
CA LEU A 223 12.85 21.81 -24.67
C LEU A 223 12.28 22.86 -25.64
N ASN A 224 12.78 24.10 -25.61
CA ASN A 224 12.44 25.16 -26.56
C ASN A 224 12.88 24.84 -28.00
N CYS A 225 14.02 24.18 -28.17
CA CYS A 225 14.52 23.74 -29.47
C CYS A 225 13.65 22.59 -30.02
N LEU A 226 13.33 21.62 -29.17
CA LEU A 226 12.38 20.54 -29.48
C LEU A 226 11.06 21.12 -29.95
N LEU A 227 10.54 22.11 -29.23
CA LEU A 227 9.31 22.85 -29.55
C LEU A 227 9.29 23.46 -30.94
N LYS A 228 10.36 24.14 -31.34
CA LYS A 228 10.44 24.78 -32.66
C LYS A 228 10.46 23.77 -33.80
N LYS A 229 11.01 22.58 -33.54
CA LYS A 229 11.20 21.53 -34.54
C LYS A 229 10.02 20.55 -34.61
N ALA A 230 9.36 20.31 -33.49
CA ALA A 230 8.20 19.45 -33.34
C ALA A 230 6.93 20.10 -33.91
N LYS A 231 6.32 19.50 -34.92
CA LYS A 231 5.05 19.98 -35.53
C LYS A 231 3.78 19.64 -34.72
N GLY A 232 3.90 19.49 -33.39
CA GLY A 232 2.86 18.91 -32.52
C GLY A 232 2.23 19.86 -31.49
N ASN A 233 1.21 19.37 -30.78
CA ASN A 233 0.65 20.05 -29.61
C ASN A 233 1.52 19.76 -28.38
N LEU A 234 1.81 20.76 -27.56
CA LEU A 234 2.74 20.65 -26.44
C LEU A 234 2.24 21.38 -25.19
N PHE A 235 2.53 20.75 -24.05
CA PHE A 235 2.39 21.26 -22.69
C PHE A 235 3.76 21.34 -22.03
N LEU A 236 4.09 22.50 -21.45
CA LEU A 236 5.31 22.72 -20.70
C LEU A 236 4.98 22.94 -19.23
N SER A 237 5.75 22.29 -18.36
CA SER A 237 5.97 22.75 -16.99
C SER A 237 7.41 23.28 -16.86
N GLU A 238 7.84 23.70 -15.66
CA GLU A 238 9.12 24.40 -15.44
C GLU A 238 10.36 23.68 -16.03
N ASN A 239 10.39 22.35 -16.05
CA ASN A 239 11.49 21.54 -16.60
C ASN A 239 11.06 20.29 -17.38
N GLU A 240 9.77 20.13 -17.65
CA GLU A 240 9.22 18.95 -18.31
C GLU A 240 8.30 19.36 -19.45
N ALA A 241 8.28 18.54 -20.51
CA ALA A 241 7.38 18.74 -21.63
C ALA A 241 6.66 17.44 -21.96
N ILE A 242 5.33 17.52 -22.11
CA ILE A 242 4.52 16.47 -22.71
C ILE A 242 4.06 16.98 -24.07
N PHE A 243 4.29 16.21 -25.13
CA PHE A 243 3.87 16.60 -26.46
C PHE A 243 3.39 15.44 -27.31
N VAL A 244 2.62 15.80 -28.34
CA VAL A 244 1.90 14.89 -29.22
C VAL A 244 2.34 15.17 -30.64
N LEU A 245 3.04 14.22 -31.24
CA LEU A 245 3.56 14.33 -32.60
C LEU A 245 2.80 13.47 -33.59
N THR A 246 2.83 13.90 -34.85
CA THR A 246 2.36 13.17 -36.04
C THR A 246 3.51 12.65 -36.90
N GLU A 247 4.76 12.77 -36.45
CA GLU A 247 5.95 12.34 -37.19
C GLU A 247 6.27 10.85 -36.99
N SER A 248 7.10 10.28 -37.86
CA SER A 248 7.61 8.91 -37.71
C SER A 248 8.53 8.78 -36.49
N ILE A 249 8.54 7.62 -35.84
CA ILE A 249 9.35 7.36 -34.64
C ILE A 249 10.87 7.53 -34.87
N ASP A 250 11.36 7.22 -36.07
CA ASP A 250 12.79 7.31 -36.42
C ASP A 250 13.28 8.77 -36.48
N ASN A 251 12.51 9.65 -37.14
CA ASN A 251 12.82 11.08 -37.18
C ASN A 251 12.80 11.69 -35.77
N LEU A 252 11.83 11.27 -34.96
CA LEU A 252 11.70 11.75 -33.59
C LEU A 252 12.86 11.29 -32.70
N THR A 253 13.21 10.01 -32.75
CA THR A 253 14.32 9.47 -31.96
C THR A 253 15.66 10.12 -32.36
N THR A 254 15.84 10.44 -33.65
CA THR A 254 16.97 11.23 -34.14
C THR A 254 16.97 12.65 -33.57
N LEU A 255 15.82 13.34 -33.62
CA LEU A 255 15.67 14.68 -33.05
C LEU A 255 15.95 14.69 -31.54
N LEU A 256 15.34 13.76 -30.79
CA LEU A 256 15.53 13.64 -29.36
C LEU A 256 16.96 13.29 -28.99
N SER A 257 17.64 12.43 -29.75
CA SER A 257 19.05 12.11 -29.49
C SER A 257 19.99 13.30 -29.75
N SER A 258 19.59 14.26 -30.60
CA SER A 258 20.35 15.49 -30.86
C SER A 258 20.19 16.55 -29.76
N LEU A 259 19.23 16.38 -28.86
CA LEU A 259 18.90 17.31 -27.80
C LEU A 259 19.18 16.58 -26.49
N SER A 260 20.09 17.07 -25.64
CA SER A 260 20.44 16.41 -24.36
C SER A 260 19.23 16.34 -23.41
N LEU A 261 18.34 15.39 -23.64
CA LEU A 261 17.04 15.21 -23.02
C LEU A 261 16.82 13.72 -22.70
N ARG A 262 16.25 13.44 -21.54
CA ARG A 262 15.70 12.11 -21.26
C ARG A 262 14.26 12.10 -21.75
N ALA A 263 13.89 11.12 -22.57
CA ALA A 263 12.56 11.07 -23.16
C ALA A 263 11.97 9.67 -23.16
N GLY A 264 10.70 9.55 -22.79
CA GLY A 264 9.88 8.37 -23.03
C GLY A 264 9.03 8.59 -24.27
N VAL A 265 9.03 7.62 -25.19
CA VAL A 265 8.30 7.70 -26.46
C VAL A 265 7.32 6.55 -26.54
N ARG A 266 6.05 6.86 -26.78
CA ARG A 266 5.00 5.86 -26.97
C ARG A 266 4.58 5.81 -28.44
N PRO A 267 4.80 4.69 -29.16
CA PRO A 267 4.43 4.54 -30.55
C PRO A 267 2.90 4.62 -30.74
N PRO A 268 2.41 4.86 -31.97
CA PRO A 268 0.99 4.96 -32.26
C PRO A 268 0.35 3.56 -32.27
N LYS A 269 0.21 2.96 -31.09
CA LYS A 269 -0.45 1.67 -30.85
C LYS A 269 -1.84 1.93 -30.25
N LYS A 270 -2.83 1.08 -30.52
CA LYS A 270 -4.13 1.16 -29.83
C LYS A 270 -4.08 0.30 -28.57
N THR A 271 -4.08 0.93 -27.39
CA THR A 271 -4.04 0.24 -26.10
C THR A 271 -4.94 0.95 -25.09
N SER A 272 -5.36 0.25 -24.03
CA SER A 272 -6.26 0.80 -23.01
C SER A 272 -5.60 1.80 -22.08
N SER A 273 -4.26 1.89 -22.07
CA SER A 273 -3.50 2.70 -21.11
C SER A 273 -2.30 3.41 -21.77
N PRO A 274 -2.54 4.30 -22.76
CA PRO A 274 -1.48 4.97 -23.52
C PRO A 274 -0.53 5.80 -22.63
N LEU A 275 -1.06 6.39 -21.56
CA LEU A 275 -0.28 7.18 -20.61
C LEU A 275 0.59 6.30 -19.71
N LYS A 276 0.13 5.08 -19.37
CA LYS A 276 0.91 4.09 -18.64
C LYS A 276 2.17 3.70 -19.41
N GLU A 277 2.01 3.40 -20.70
CA GLU A 277 3.11 3.01 -21.58
C GLU A 277 4.12 4.13 -21.76
N LEU A 278 3.63 5.36 -21.98
CA LEU A 278 4.49 6.53 -22.08
C LEU A 278 5.29 6.74 -20.79
N TRP A 279 4.61 6.60 -19.65
CA TRP A 279 5.24 6.76 -18.35
C TRP A 279 6.28 5.69 -18.07
N ALA A 280 5.97 4.42 -18.37
CA ALA A 280 6.91 3.32 -18.29
C ALA A 280 8.19 3.60 -19.09
N ALA A 281 8.04 4.05 -20.35
CA ALA A 281 9.17 4.41 -21.19
C ALA A 281 9.98 5.59 -20.62
N PHE A 282 9.29 6.59 -20.07
CA PHE A 282 9.94 7.77 -19.49
C PHE A 282 10.71 7.45 -18.21
N GLU A 283 10.14 6.68 -17.29
CA GLU A 283 10.82 6.24 -16.07
C GLU A 283 12.00 5.32 -16.36
N HIS A 284 11.91 4.52 -17.43
CA HIS A 284 13.04 3.77 -17.94
C HIS A 284 14.12 4.72 -18.48
N ALA A 285 13.79 5.71 -19.31
CA ALA A 285 14.74 6.70 -19.81
C ALA A 285 15.44 7.47 -18.68
N LYS A 286 14.72 7.81 -17.60
CA LYS A 286 15.26 8.51 -16.43
C LYS A 286 16.36 7.74 -15.71
N ARG A 287 16.32 6.41 -15.75
CA ARG A 287 17.29 5.52 -15.08
C ARG A 287 18.52 5.21 -15.93
N LEU A 288 18.49 5.54 -17.21
CA LEU A 288 19.66 5.36 -18.08
C LEU A 288 20.74 6.40 -17.76
N PRO A 289 22.03 6.02 -17.86
CA PRO A 289 23.15 6.91 -17.52
C PRO A 289 23.35 8.06 -18.52
N HIS A 290 22.69 8.00 -19.69
CA HIS A 290 22.84 8.98 -20.76
C HIS A 290 21.48 9.53 -21.19
N GLU A 291 21.42 10.79 -21.63
CA GLU A 291 20.23 11.38 -22.23
C GLU A 291 19.89 10.70 -23.55
N LYS A 292 18.96 9.73 -23.50
CA LYS A 292 18.47 9.01 -24.67
C LYS A 292 16.95 8.90 -24.66
N PRO A 293 16.30 8.94 -25.84
CA PRO A 293 14.91 8.53 -25.95
C PRO A 293 14.79 7.02 -25.75
N VAL A 294 13.84 6.60 -24.94
CA VAL A 294 13.42 5.21 -24.79
C VAL A 294 12.06 5.08 -25.43
N VAL A 295 11.94 4.18 -26.41
CA VAL A 295 10.65 3.78 -26.95
C VAL A 295 10.03 2.79 -25.98
N PHE A 296 8.71 2.85 -25.80
CA PHE A 296 8.02 1.87 -24.98
C PHE A 296 8.26 0.46 -25.50
N GLU A 297 8.89 -0.35 -24.65
CA GLU A 297 9.15 -1.76 -24.83
C GLU A 297 8.69 -2.51 -23.58
N PRO A 298 8.41 -3.81 -23.64
CA PRO A 298 7.83 -4.50 -22.49
C PRO A 298 8.75 -4.55 -21.26
N TYR A 299 10.08 -4.42 -21.42
CA TYR A 299 11.00 -4.23 -20.29
C TYR A 299 10.74 -2.94 -19.50
N SER A 300 10.21 -1.89 -20.15
CA SER A 300 9.81 -0.65 -19.47
C SER A 300 8.67 -0.89 -18.46
N LEU A 301 7.86 -1.95 -18.63
CA LEU A 301 6.83 -2.34 -17.64
C LEU A 301 7.46 -2.87 -16.35
N HIS A 302 8.60 -3.55 -16.42
CA HIS A 302 9.35 -3.96 -15.22
C HIS A 302 9.79 -2.72 -14.45
N VAL A 303 10.47 -1.77 -15.12
CA VAL A 303 10.89 -0.51 -14.47
C VAL A 303 9.71 0.24 -13.86
N LEU A 304 8.57 0.29 -14.56
CA LEU A 304 7.36 0.89 -14.01
C LEU A 304 6.87 0.15 -12.75
N GLY A 305 6.94 -1.18 -12.73
CA GLY A 305 6.61 -1.94 -11.54
C GLY A 305 7.53 -1.64 -10.36
N ASP A 306 8.84 -1.46 -10.60
CA ASP A 306 9.79 -1.09 -9.53
C ASP A 306 9.47 0.32 -8.99
N VAL A 307 9.13 1.27 -9.87
CA VAL A 307 8.67 2.62 -9.48
C VAL A 307 7.42 2.54 -8.60
N LEU A 308 6.44 1.73 -9.00
CA LEU A 308 5.19 1.57 -8.25
C LEU A 308 5.46 0.89 -6.90
N LEU A 309 6.39 -0.05 -6.84
CA LEU A 309 6.83 -0.68 -5.60
C LEU A 309 7.46 0.34 -4.65
N ASP A 310 8.31 1.25 -5.15
CA ASP A 310 8.93 2.33 -4.36
C ASP A 310 7.89 3.33 -3.81
N MET A 311 6.82 3.59 -4.57
CA MET A 311 5.65 4.36 -4.11
C MET A 311 4.82 3.60 -3.06
N GLY A 312 5.01 2.29 -2.97
CA GLY A 312 4.26 1.38 -2.12
C GLY A 312 3.09 0.70 -2.81
N ASP A 313 2.75 1.05 -4.06
CA ASP A 313 1.68 0.42 -4.84
C ASP A 313 2.05 -1.00 -5.27
N LEU A 314 2.00 -1.92 -4.31
CA LEU A 314 2.26 -3.35 -4.50
C LEU A 314 1.36 -3.95 -5.60
N PHE A 315 0.14 -3.42 -5.78
CA PHE A 315 -0.85 -3.96 -6.70
C PHE A 315 -0.57 -3.52 -8.13
N GLY A 316 -0.36 -2.22 -8.32
CA GLY A 316 0.09 -1.65 -9.59
C GLY A 316 1.41 -2.28 -10.02
N ALA A 317 2.34 -2.47 -9.09
CA ALA A 317 3.62 -3.11 -9.35
C ALA A 317 3.45 -4.56 -9.81
N LEU A 318 2.66 -5.38 -9.10
CA LEU A 318 2.41 -6.77 -9.52
C LEU A 318 1.77 -6.85 -10.91
N LYS A 319 0.79 -5.99 -11.18
CA LYS A 319 0.13 -5.94 -12.49
C LYS A 319 1.13 -5.62 -13.60
N CYS A 320 2.02 -4.65 -13.37
CA CYS A 320 3.07 -4.32 -14.34
C CYS A 320 4.07 -5.46 -14.53
N TYR A 321 4.47 -6.15 -13.46
CA TYR A 321 5.37 -7.30 -13.57
C TYR A 321 4.74 -8.48 -14.31
N LEU A 322 3.46 -8.77 -14.09
CA LEU A 322 2.74 -9.83 -14.81
C LEU A 322 2.56 -9.49 -16.30
N GLU A 323 2.26 -8.23 -16.62
CA GLU A 323 2.23 -7.77 -18.01
C GLU A 323 3.62 -7.84 -18.65
N ALA A 324 4.69 -7.49 -17.93
CA ALA A 324 6.07 -7.62 -18.40
C ALA A 324 6.46 -9.09 -18.63
N GLU A 325 6.03 -9.99 -17.74
CA GLU A 325 6.29 -11.44 -17.81
C GLU A 325 5.60 -12.08 -19.03
N ALA A 326 4.42 -11.59 -19.40
CA ALA A 326 3.68 -12.09 -20.55
C ALA A 326 4.33 -11.69 -21.90
N GLU A 327 5.03 -10.56 -21.93
CA GLU A 327 5.54 -9.94 -23.16
C GLU A 327 7.06 -10.15 -23.38
N THR A 328 7.83 -10.47 -22.33
CA THR A 328 9.28 -10.73 -22.43
C THR A 328 9.69 -12.15 -21.99
N PRO A 329 10.62 -12.80 -22.70
CA PRO A 329 11.35 -13.94 -22.16
C PRO A 329 12.08 -13.52 -20.87
N GLN A 330 11.89 -14.27 -19.80
CA GLN A 330 11.97 -13.77 -18.44
C GLN A 330 13.39 -13.43 -17.98
N PRO A 331 13.72 -12.14 -17.77
CA PRO A 331 14.94 -11.78 -17.06
C PRO A 331 14.83 -12.25 -15.60
N VAL A 332 15.97 -12.64 -15.05
CA VAL A 332 16.10 -13.12 -13.66
C VAL A 332 15.63 -12.06 -12.66
N GLU A 333 15.87 -10.80 -13.01
CA GLU A 333 15.53 -9.61 -12.25
C GLU A 333 14.00 -9.47 -12.09
N LEU A 334 13.22 -9.71 -13.15
CA LEU A 334 11.76 -9.66 -13.08
C LEU A 334 11.19 -10.77 -12.20
N LEU A 335 11.75 -11.99 -12.29
CA LEU A 335 11.35 -13.09 -11.42
C LEU A 335 11.65 -12.80 -9.95
N ASN A 336 12.77 -12.12 -9.68
CA ASN A 336 13.11 -11.68 -8.33
C ASN A 336 12.12 -10.61 -7.81
N SER A 337 11.78 -9.61 -8.64
CA SER A 337 10.78 -8.60 -8.29
C SER A 337 9.38 -9.21 -8.06
N LEU A 338 8.97 -10.19 -8.88
CA LEU A 338 7.74 -10.96 -8.67
C LEU A 338 7.77 -11.73 -7.35
N ALA A 339 8.87 -12.39 -7.03
CA ALA A 339 9.00 -13.13 -5.78
C ALA A 339 8.87 -12.23 -4.55
N TYR A 340 9.50 -11.06 -4.58
CA TYR A 340 9.40 -10.06 -3.51
C TYR A 340 7.94 -9.62 -3.31
N ILE A 341 7.25 -9.29 -4.39
CA ILE A 341 5.84 -8.86 -4.30
C ILE A 341 4.94 -9.99 -3.79
N TYR A 342 5.12 -11.23 -4.26
CA TYR A 342 4.34 -12.35 -3.75
C TYR A 342 4.58 -12.61 -2.26
N LEU A 343 5.82 -12.45 -1.79
CA LEU A 343 6.14 -12.51 -0.36
C LEU A 343 5.39 -11.43 0.41
N GLU A 344 5.42 -10.19 -0.07
CA GLU A 344 4.68 -9.09 0.55
C GLU A 344 3.19 -9.40 0.59
N LEU A 345 2.60 -9.93 -0.49
CA LEU A 345 1.18 -10.29 -0.54
C LEU A 345 0.82 -11.56 0.25
N ARG A 346 1.80 -12.23 0.85
CA ARG A 346 1.69 -13.53 1.56
C ARG A 346 1.31 -14.71 0.66
N ASP A 347 1.51 -14.59 -0.65
CA ASP A 347 1.43 -15.70 -1.59
C ASP A 347 2.78 -16.44 -1.60
N PHE A 348 3.06 -17.15 -0.51
CA PHE A 348 4.37 -17.78 -0.29
C PHE A 348 4.70 -18.84 -1.33
N GLU A 349 3.67 -19.52 -1.88
CA GLU A 349 3.85 -20.54 -2.90
C GLU A 349 4.36 -19.93 -4.21
N LYS A 350 3.72 -18.86 -4.71
CA LYS A 350 4.19 -18.18 -5.92
C LYS A 350 5.53 -17.49 -5.72
N SER A 351 5.77 -16.93 -4.53
CA SER A 351 7.06 -16.33 -4.18
C SER A 351 8.20 -17.35 -4.26
N GLU A 352 8.04 -18.52 -3.62
CA GLU A 352 9.05 -19.58 -3.65
C GLU A 352 9.27 -20.11 -5.07
N LYS A 353 8.18 -20.30 -5.83
CA LYS A 353 8.25 -20.76 -7.22
C LYS A 353 9.02 -19.79 -8.12
N ALA A 354 8.79 -18.48 -7.97
CA ALA A 354 9.49 -17.44 -8.73
C ALA A 354 10.99 -17.43 -8.40
N LEU A 355 11.37 -17.49 -7.11
CA LEU A 355 12.78 -17.58 -6.69
C LEU A 355 13.47 -18.83 -7.23
N ARG A 356 12.82 -19.99 -7.13
CA ARG A 356 13.39 -21.25 -7.65
C ARG A 356 13.58 -21.24 -9.16
N ARG A 357 12.66 -20.62 -9.89
CA ARG A 357 12.78 -20.42 -11.34
C ARG A 357 13.91 -19.47 -11.69
N ALA A 358 14.06 -18.37 -10.95
CA ALA A 358 15.20 -17.47 -11.12
C ALA A 358 16.52 -18.22 -10.90
N ILE A 359 16.63 -19.02 -9.82
CA ILE A 359 17.80 -19.84 -9.51
C ILE A 359 18.06 -20.89 -10.60
N SER A 360 17.03 -21.49 -11.21
CA SER A 360 17.24 -22.45 -12.28
C SER A 360 17.81 -21.83 -13.56
N ILE A 361 17.53 -20.54 -13.79
CA ILE A 361 18.08 -19.76 -14.91
C ILE A 361 19.52 -19.33 -14.60
N SER A 362 19.76 -18.78 -13.40
CA SER A 362 21.07 -18.29 -12.96
C SER A 362 21.54 -18.96 -11.65
N PRO A 363 21.94 -20.25 -11.69
CA PRO A 363 22.24 -21.02 -10.47
C PRO A 363 23.49 -20.56 -9.71
N LYS A 364 24.34 -19.74 -10.35
CA LYS A 364 25.56 -19.19 -9.77
C LYS A 364 25.41 -17.75 -9.28
N ASP A 365 24.22 -17.16 -9.37
CA ASP A 365 23.96 -15.83 -8.84
C ASP A 365 23.78 -15.89 -7.32
N PRO A 366 24.70 -15.33 -6.52
CA PRO A 366 24.59 -15.36 -5.06
C PRO A 366 23.36 -14.58 -4.54
N MET A 367 22.91 -13.53 -5.24
CA MET A 367 21.76 -12.71 -4.83
C MET A 367 20.46 -13.53 -4.82
N LEU A 368 20.30 -14.48 -5.73
CA LEU A 368 19.08 -15.29 -5.78
C LEU A 368 19.00 -16.28 -4.62
N HIS A 369 20.12 -16.90 -4.26
CA HIS A 369 20.20 -17.76 -3.08
C HIS A 369 20.02 -16.95 -1.80
N TYR A 370 20.57 -15.73 -1.76
CA TYR A 370 20.36 -14.80 -0.67
C TYR A 370 18.88 -14.43 -0.49
N ASN A 371 18.20 -14.04 -1.57
CA ASN A 371 16.78 -13.69 -1.55
C ASN A 371 15.90 -14.89 -1.17
N LEU A 372 16.27 -16.11 -1.57
CA LEU A 372 15.63 -17.34 -1.09
C LEU A 372 15.83 -17.54 0.42
N GLY A 373 17.05 -17.29 0.93
CA GLY A 373 17.33 -17.34 2.36
C GLY A 373 16.49 -16.33 3.16
N LEU A 374 16.41 -15.08 2.70
CA LEU A 374 15.57 -14.05 3.32
C LEU A 374 14.08 -14.42 3.28
N PHE A 375 13.60 -14.94 2.15
CA PHE A 375 12.25 -15.45 2.01
C PHE A 375 11.95 -16.53 3.06
N LEU A 376 12.81 -17.55 3.18
CA LEU A 376 12.66 -18.65 4.13
C LEU A 376 12.65 -18.15 5.58
N GLN A 377 13.54 -17.20 5.93
CA GLN A 377 13.53 -16.54 7.24
C GLN A 377 12.19 -15.86 7.53
N LYS A 378 11.66 -15.11 6.56
CA LYS A 378 10.42 -14.34 6.72
C LYS A 378 9.20 -15.21 6.99
N ILE A 379 9.17 -16.42 6.40
CA ILE A 379 8.08 -17.39 6.58
C ILE A 379 8.34 -18.40 7.70
N GLY A 380 9.44 -18.25 8.46
CA GLY A 380 9.78 -19.12 9.59
C GLY A 380 10.29 -20.51 9.20
N LYS A 381 10.76 -20.70 7.96
CA LYS A 381 11.44 -21.92 7.51
C LYS A 381 12.96 -21.78 7.68
N ASN A 382 13.68 -22.90 7.65
CA ASN A 382 15.14 -22.91 7.78
C ASN A 382 15.81 -22.32 6.51
N PRO A 383 16.53 -21.18 6.60
CA PRO A 383 17.19 -20.54 5.48
C PRO A 383 18.64 -21.02 5.23
N LEU A 384 19.20 -21.85 6.11
CA LEU A 384 20.64 -22.09 6.23
C LEU A 384 21.26 -22.50 4.90
N ALA A 385 20.72 -23.53 4.23
CA ALA A 385 21.28 -24.02 2.97
C ALA A 385 21.33 -22.95 1.86
N ALA A 386 20.33 -22.05 1.80
CA ALA A 386 20.29 -20.99 0.82
C ALA A 386 21.31 -19.88 1.15
N LEU A 387 21.43 -19.51 2.42
CA LEU A 387 22.41 -18.51 2.88
C LEU A 387 23.85 -19.02 2.76
N GLU A 388 24.11 -20.29 3.09
CA GLU A 388 25.40 -20.95 2.87
C GLU A 388 25.75 -20.95 1.39
N LYS A 389 24.77 -21.23 0.51
CA LYS A 389 25.01 -21.20 -0.93
C LYS A 389 25.37 -19.80 -1.42
N ALA A 390 24.63 -18.77 -0.98
CA ALA A 390 24.92 -17.38 -1.31
C ALA A 390 26.34 -16.98 -0.89
N TYR A 391 26.70 -17.25 0.37
CA TYR A 391 28.04 -16.97 0.91
C TYR A 391 29.12 -17.76 0.16
N SER A 392 28.91 -19.03 -0.15
CA SER A 392 29.90 -19.85 -0.88
C SER A 392 30.18 -19.35 -2.30
N LEU A 393 29.20 -18.70 -2.94
CA LEU A 393 29.33 -18.16 -4.28
C LEU A 393 30.05 -16.80 -4.29
N ALA A 394 29.95 -16.02 -3.21
CA ALA A 394 30.59 -14.72 -3.06
C ALA A 394 31.01 -14.46 -1.59
N PRO A 395 32.09 -15.11 -1.11
CA PRO A 395 32.47 -15.06 0.31
C PRO A 395 33.03 -13.71 0.76
N SER A 396 33.48 -12.86 -0.17
CA SER A 396 33.96 -11.50 0.13
C SER A 396 32.84 -10.49 0.33
N GLU A 397 31.60 -10.83 -0.05
CA GLU A 397 30.47 -9.91 0.03
C GLU A 397 29.83 -9.95 1.42
N ALA A 398 29.99 -8.86 2.17
CA ALA A 398 29.57 -8.76 3.56
C ALA A 398 28.06 -9.03 3.75
N ILE A 399 27.20 -8.65 2.80
CA ILE A 399 25.75 -8.83 2.90
C ILE A 399 25.39 -10.32 3.09
N PHE A 400 26.05 -11.22 2.37
CA PHE A 400 25.78 -12.66 2.47
C PHE A 400 26.36 -13.25 3.76
N ALA A 401 27.59 -12.85 4.11
CA ALA A 401 28.27 -13.25 5.33
C ALA A 401 27.47 -12.84 6.59
N GLU A 402 27.04 -11.57 6.66
CA GLU A 402 26.24 -11.03 7.76
C GLU A 402 24.90 -11.72 7.91
N SER A 403 24.27 -12.07 6.79
CA SER A 403 22.95 -12.71 6.81
C SER A 403 23.03 -14.17 7.25
N LEU A 404 24.08 -14.88 6.83
CA LEU A 404 24.40 -16.22 7.32
C LEU A 404 24.76 -16.17 8.82
N ALA A 405 25.64 -15.26 9.22
CA ALA A 405 26.04 -15.05 10.60
C ALA A 405 24.84 -14.74 11.50
N SER A 406 23.96 -13.82 11.08
CA SER A 406 22.73 -13.47 11.81
C SER A 406 21.78 -14.66 12.00
N HIS A 407 21.84 -15.67 11.13
CA HIS A 407 21.09 -16.90 11.33
C HIS A 407 21.79 -17.83 12.32
N LEU A 408 23.11 -18.01 12.18
CA LEU A 408 23.94 -18.85 13.04
C LEU A 408 23.96 -18.42 14.51
N THR A 409 23.75 -17.13 14.81
CA THR A 409 23.59 -16.67 16.20
C THR A 409 22.38 -17.29 16.89
N LYS A 410 21.31 -17.65 16.16
CA LYS A 410 20.13 -18.32 16.75
C LYS A 410 20.44 -19.75 17.18
N ASP A 411 21.38 -20.39 16.51
CA ASP A 411 21.85 -21.74 16.81
C ASP A 411 23.07 -21.72 17.77
N ASN A 412 23.36 -20.56 18.39
CA ASN A 412 24.52 -20.33 19.27
C ASN A 412 25.87 -20.74 18.64
N SER A 413 25.98 -20.70 17.31
CA SER A 413 27.18 -21.11 16.57
C SER A 413 28.21 -19.99 16.48
N TRP A 414 28.60 -19.41 17.62
CA TRP A 414 29.43 -18.21 17.73
C TRP A 414 30.82 -18.34 17.10
N ALA A 415 31.44 -19.53 17.16
CA ALA A 415 32.73 -19.79 16.52
C ALA A 415 32.66 -19.58 14.99
N LYS A 416 31.62 -20.13 14.34
CA LYS A 416 31.41 -19.93 12.90
C LYS A 416 31.07 -18.48 12.55
N VAL A 417 30.31 -17.81 13.40
CA VAL A 417 30.00 -16.37 13.23
C VAL A 417 31.28 -15.56 13.21
N LYS A 418 32.21 -15.83 14.14
CA LYS A 418 33.52 -15.22 14.15
C LYS A 418 34.26 -15.52 12.85
N ASP A 419 34.45 -16.79 12.51
CA ASP A 419 35.23 -17.20 11.33
C ASP A 419 34.71 -16.58 10.01
N ILE A 420 33.39 -16.41 9.87
CA ILE A 420 32.76 -15.85 8.67
C ILE A 420 32.95 -14.32 8.58
N LEU A 421 32.86 -13.61 9.70
CA LEU A 421 32.88 -12.15 9.72
C LEU A 421 34.28 -11.58 9.97
N GLU A 422 35.16 -12.35 10.61
CA GLU A 422 36.52 -11.95 10.93
C GLU A 422 37.30 -11.72 9.62
N ASN A 423 37.88 -10.52 9.48
CA ASN A 423 38.58 -10.04 8.28
C ASN A 423 37.70 -9.59 7.09
N LEU A 424 36.38 -9.45 7.24
CA LEU A 424 35.52 -8.83 6.25
C LEU A 424 35.24 -7.35 6.56
N ALA A 425 35.08 -6.55 5.51
CA ALA A 425 34.58 -5.19 5.62
C ALA A 425 33.06 -5.22 5.84
N ILE A 426 32.64 -5.25 7.11
CA ILE A 426 31.25 -5.44 7.53
C ILE A 426 30.57 -4.14 7.96
N SER A 427 29.24 -4.11 7.84
CA SER A 427 28.36 -3.06 8.35
C SER A 427 28.39 -3.01 9.88
N ASN A 428 27.81 -1.96 10.47
CA ASN A 428 27.68 -1.88 11.93
C ASN A 428 26.85 -3.02 12.53
N LYS A 429 25.86 -3.51 11.79
CA LYS A 429 25.12 -4.72 12.16
C LYS A 429 26.04 -5.94 12.18
N GLY A 430 26.91 -6.09 11.17
CA GLY A 430 27.92 -7.14 11.14
C GLY A 430 28.93 -7.01 12.29
N LYS A 431 29.45 -5.81 12.56
CA LYS A 431 30.32 -5.53 13.71
C LYS A 431 29.65 -5.93 15.02
N LEU A 432 28.37 -5.61 15.21
CA LEU A 432 27.61 -6.00 16.40
C LEU A 432 27.56 -7.53 16.57
N LEU A 433 27.29 -8.27 15.49
CA LEU A 433 27.28 -9.74 15.51
C LEU A 433 28.65 -10.33 15.85
N LEU A 434 29.72 -9.76 15.28
CA LEU A 434 31.10 -10.19 15.56
C LEU A 434 31.54 -9.83 16.99
N ALA A 435 31.17 -8.65 17.51
CA ALA A 435 31.42 -8.27 18.90
C ALA A 435 30.75 -9.24 19.89
N LYS A 436 29.49 -9.62 19.60
CA LYS A 436 28.77 -10.66 20.36
C LYS A 436 29.46 -12.01 20.26
N ALA A 437 29.95 -12.40 19.09
CA ALA A 437 30.72 -13.64 18.96
C ALA A 437 32.01 -13.62 19.81
N TYR A 438 32.76 -12.51 19.83
CA TYR A 438 33.91 -12.37 20.73
C TYR A 438 33.53 -12.46 22.20
N TYR A 439 32.43 -11.82 22.61
CA TYR A 439 31.91 -11.89 23.98
C TYR A 439 31.59 -13.33 24.39
N GLU A 440 30.79 -14.03 23.59
CA GLU A 440 30.33 -15.39 23.88
C GLU A 440 31.46 -16.44 23.83
N LEU A 441 32.52 -16.17 23.07
CA LEU A 441 33.72 -17.01 23.03
C LEU A 441 34.74 -16.66 24.14
N GLY A 442 34.45 -15.65 24.97
CA GLY A 442 35.32 -15.21 26.07
C GLY A 442 36.51 -14.34 25.64
N GLU A 443 36.58 -13.91 24.38
CA GLU A 443 37.58 -12.94 23.87
C GLU A 443 37.18 -11.50 24.28
N LEU A 444 37.06 -11.26 25.59
CA LEU A 444 36.43 -10.06 26.16
C LEU A 444 37.13 -8.75 25.77
N ASP A 445 38.45 -8.73 25.63
CA ASP A 445 39.20 -7.52 25.23
C ASP A 445 38.83 -7.06 23.81
N LYS A 446 38.74 -8.01 22.87
CA LYS A 446 38.32 -7.71 21.48
C LYS A 446 36.87 -7.28 21.44
N ALA A 447 36.00 -7.95 22.21
CA ALA A 447 34.61 -7.55 22.34
C ALA A 447 34.50 -6.10 22.85
N PHE A 448 35.27 -5.74 23.88
CA PHE A 448 35.28 -4.40 24.48
C PHE A 448 35.68 -3.32 23.46
N GLU A 449 36.78 -3.52 22.74
CA GLU A 449 37.22 -2.55 21.72
C GLU A 449 36.16 -2.37 20.62
N MET A 450 35.55 -3.47 20.16
CA MET A 450 34.51 -3.40 19.12
C MET A 450 33.23 -2.72 19.60
N PHE A 451 32.72 -3.08 20.78
CA PHE A 451 31.53 -2.44 21.33
C PHE A 451 31.79 -0.96 21.64
N ARG A 452 33.01 -0.61 22.09
CA ARG A 452 33.40 0.79 22.31
C ARG A 452 33.42 1.59 21.00
N SER A 453 33.98 1.01 19.94
CA SER A 453 33.94 1.63 18.61
C SER A 453 32.49 1.82 18.14
N LEU A 454 31.64 0.80 18.30
CA LEU A 454 30.22 0.87 17.94
C LEU A 454 29.46 1.92 18.75
N ALA A 455 29.75 2.09 20.04
CA ALA A 455 29.10 3.11 20.87
C ALA A 455 29.48 4.54 20.46
N ASN A 456 30.69 4.75 19.93
CA ASN A 456 31.08 6.05 19.39
C ASN A 456 30.32 6.37 18.08
N GLU A 457 30.10 5.36 17.23
CA GLU A 457 29.35 5.50 15.97
C GLU A 457 27.83 5.59 16.19
N GLU A 458 27.31 4.84 17.16
CA GLU A 458 25.88 4.72 17.49
C GLU A 458 25.63 4.97 19.00
N PRO A 459 25.73 6.23 19.48
CA PRO A 459 25.70 6.53 20.92
C PRO A 459 24.37 6.22 21.63
N GLN A 460 23.30 5.96 20.87
CA GLN A 460 21.96 5.67 21.37
C GLN A 460 21.57 4.19 21.23
N ASN A 461 22.46 3.33 20.73
CA ASN A 461 22.18 1.91 20.57
C ASN A 461 22.23 1.19 21.92
N LEU A 462 21.05 0.93 22.50
CA LEU A 462 20.91 0.32 23.83
C LEU A 462 21.54 -1.07 23.93
N GLU A 463 21.51 -1.87 22.85
CA GLU A 463 22.13 -3.20 22.87
C GLU A 463 23.66 -3.07 23.03
N VAL A 464 24.28 -2.18 22.25
CA VAL A 464 25.72 -1.90 22.33
C VAL A 464 26.10 -1.38 23.72
N LEU A 465 25.35 -0.42 24.26
CA LEU A 465 25.59 0.12 25.60
C LEU A 465 25.42 -0.92 26.71
N GLY A 466 24.44 -1.83 26.57
CA GLY A 466 24.23 -2.92 27.51
C GLY A 466 25.39 -3.92 27.53
N TYR A 467 25.91 -4.32 26.37
CA TYR A 467 27.09 -5.18 26.31
C TYR A 467 28.36 -4.47 26.81
N LEU A 468 28.53 -3.17 26.55
CA LEU A 468 29.60 -2.40 27.16
C LEU A 468 29.50 -2.39 28.68
N ALA A 469 28.31 -2.17 29.23
CA ALA A 469 28.09 -2.19 30.67
C ALA A 469 28.52 -3.53 31.29
N LEU A 470 28.16 -4.66 30.68
CA LEU A 470 28.64 -5.98 31.12
C LEU A 470 30.17 -6.08 31.11
N LEU A 471 30.81 -5.59 30.05
CA LEU A 471 32.26 -5.65 29.91
C LEU A 471 32.98 -4.69 30.88
N TYR A 472 32.42 -3.52 31.18
CA TYR A 472 32.93 -2.62 32.23
C TYR A 472 32.90 -3.29 33.60
N ILE A 473 31.81 -4.01 33.92
CA ILE A 473 31.73 -4.77 35.16
C ILE A 473 32.77 -5.90 35.17
N GLN A 474 32.83 -6.70 34.10
CA GLN A 474 33.65 -7.91 34.05
C GLN A 474 35.15 -7.63 33.96
N LEU A 475 35.57 -6.61 33.21
CA LEU A 475 36.99 -6.29 32.98
C LEU A 475 37.53 -5.25 33.95
N LYS A 476 36.70 -4.28 34.39
CA LYS A 476 37.15 -3.12 35.16
C LYS A 476 36.51 -3.00 36.56
N GLY A 477 35.45 -3.75 36.84
CA GLY A 477 34.69 -3.62 38.08
C GLY A 477 33.93 -2.30 38.20
N GLU A 478 33.66 -1.63 37.08
CA GLU A 478 32.93 -0.36 37.01
C GLU A 478 31.44 -0.64 36.76
N PHE A 479 30.56 -0.03 37.55
CA PHE A 479 29.11 -0.33 37.55
C PHE A 479 28.26 0.86 37.09
N GLU A 480 28.85 2.05 36.98
CA GLU A 480 28.17 3.31 36.69
C GLU A 480 27.42 3.25 35.34
N VAL A 481 28.04 2.65 34.33
CA VAL A 481 27.44 2.48 32.99
C VAL A 481 26.24 1.53 33.04
N ALA A 482 26.33 0.46 33.84
CA ALA A 482 25.25 -0.49 34.02
C ALA A 482 24.03 0.13 34.71
N GLU A 483 24.25 0.90 35.78
CA GLU A 483 23.19 1.61 36.53
C GLU A 483 22.45 2.62 35.64
N ALA A 484 23.16 3.31 34.74
CA ALA A 484 22.56 4.28 33.83
C ALA A 484 21.67 3.65 32.74
N VAL A 485 22.02 2.45 32.26
CA VAL A 485 21.39 1.85 31.07
C VAL A 485 20.35 0.78 31.42
N ILE A 486 20.43 0.16 32.60
CA ILE A 486 19.55 -0.96 33.01
C ILE A 486 18.06 -0.62 32.99
N SER A 487 17.68 0.60 33.38
CA SER A 487 16.28 1.04 33.39
C SER A 487 15.68 1.09 31.98
N GLN A 488 16.49 1.49 30.99
CA GLN A 488 16.09 1.60 29.59
C GLN A 488 16.04 0.23 28.92
N LEU A 489 16.98 -0.67 29.24
CA LEU A 489 16.99 -2.04 28.71
C LEU A 489 15.73 -2.82 29.08
N ASN A 490 15.19 -2.62 30.29
CA ASN A 490 13.97 -3.29 30.76
C ASN A 490 12.71 -2.90 29.98
N THR A 491 12.73 -1.79 29.25
CA THR A 491 11.59 -1.36 28.43
C THR A 491 11.51 -2.11 27.10
N SER A 492 12.55 -2.86 26.73
CA SER A 492 12.64 -3.59 25.46
C SER A 492 12.61 -5.10 25.67
N ASP A 493 11.56 -5.76 25.17
CA ASP A 493 11.41 -7.22 25.28
C ASP A 493 12.59 -7.99 24.66
N SER A 494 13.21 -7.48 23.60
CA SER A 494 14.35 -8.14 22.94
C SER A 494 15.65 -8.08 23.74
N LEU A 495 15.77 -7.14 24.70
CA LEU A 495 16.98 -6.93 25.49
C LEU A 495 16.84 -7.40 26.94
N LYS A 496 15.73 -8.06 27.26
CA LYS A 496 15.42 -8.50 28.62
C LYS A 496 16.46 -9.46 29.19
N SER A 497 16.93 -10.42 28.39
CA SER A 497 17.99 -11.36 28.81
C SER A 497 19.31 -10.62 29.10
N LEU A 498 19.65 -9.59 28.32
CA LEU A 498 20.83 -8.76 28.55
C LEU A 498 20.69 -7.97 29.86
N ALA A 499 19.50 -7.41 30.12
CA ALA A 499 19.19 -6.72 31.37
C ALA A 499 19.28 -7.66 32.59
N GLU A 500 18.78 -8.89 32.48
CA GLU A 500 18.86 -9.91 33.53
C GLU A 500 20.32 -10.27 33.85
N ASN A 501 21.17 -10.43 32.83
CA ASN A 501 22.61 -10.68 33.03
C ASN A 501 23.29 -9.52 33.77
N ILE A 502 23.00 -8.27 33.38
CA ILE A 502 23.55 -7.10 34.08
C ILE A 502 23.08 -7.05 35.53
N ARG A 503 21.80 -7.34 35.78
CA ARG A 503 21.23 -7.36 37.13
C ARG A 503 21.91 -8.42 38.02
N PHE A 504 22.16 -9.61 37.49
CA PHE A 504 22.88 -10.65 38.22
C PHE A 504 24.23 -10.14 38.76
N PHE A 505 24.99 -9.42 37.94
CA PHE A 505 26.27 -8.84 38.40
C PHE A 505 26.10 -7.65 39.36
N LEU A 506 25.05 -6.83 39.19
CA LEU A 506 24.74 -5.74 40.13
C LEU A 506 24.30 -6.26 41.50
N GLU A 507 23.56 -7.38 41.54
CA GLU A 507 23.12 -8.02 42.79
C GLU A 507 24.27 -8.76 43.49
N ALA A 508 25.19 -9.38 42.73
CA ALA A 508 26.37 -10.03 43.30
C ALA A 508 27.36 -9.05 43.99
N ARG A 509 27.20 -7.74 43.80
CA ARG A 509 27.93 -6.67 44.49
C ARG A 509 27.35 -6.38 45.88
N ALA A 510 26.04 -6.56 46.06
CA ALA A 510 25.29 -6.24 47.28
C ALA A 510 25.40 -7.37 48.32
#